data_AF-A0A9W8L2T4-F1
#
_entry.id   AF-A0A9W8L2T4-F1
#
_cell.length_a   1.000
_cell.length_b   1.000
_cell.length_c   1.000
_cell.angle_alpha   90.00
_cell.angle_beta   90.00
_cell.angle_gamma   90.00
#
_symmetry.space_group_name_H-M   'P 1'
#
loop_
_entity.id
_entity.type
_entity.pdbx_description
1 polymer ?
#
loop_
_entity_poly.entity_id
_entity_poly.type
_entity_poly.pdbx_seq_one_letter_code
_entity_poly.pdbx_strand_id
1 'polypeptide(L)'
;MTSPQGGHIFGLSASVGYPEEEYRLLELPASILAQLESTPHSRLVVRGRSSDMAVLIDASERAHQLHTAHTSNNLYLLSHTDQDLQLRAKLNQTFELQATNPQIRPRLMEVLSWDTRGAFRGAEFDTAAAGQVVTDALLSRHVPAGDRQRSRALADIPAFCVDGVWRVVEPGYCMELLRLALATAVENDWPLDALDPQAMYQALRSEDPAMAPELVTAVLARFSSFSGTYAIDSSRVAKFLAQQIFAAEGMRTWPASEFLLALRATMPPQLPSDFSDWHSTMIPHSIVRDLAYASTPIDAHLMYTEAGVPSHATYLNPLLRTDLPDEPRARLRKLFEVKPKWSKSEILPFLEDLADVDLELLDKGDEATRAVASKAVDGWLIKFGRGVKAPNGELVYTSRLN
;
A
#
# COMPACT_ATOMS: atom_id res chain seq x y z
N MET A 1 -22.14 -20.30 47.49
CA MET A 1 -22.29 -19.04 46.64
C MET A 1 -21.03 -18.18 46.76
N THR A 2 -20.03 -18.60 45.93
CA THR A 2 -19.19 -17.57 45.28
C THR A 2 -18.16 -18.26 44.39
N SER A 3 -18.57 -18.46 43.09
CA SER A 3 -17.96 -18.47 41.74
C SER A 3 -16.65 -17.67 41.71
N PRO A 4 -15.48 -18.24 41.31
CA PRO A 4 -14.37 -17.35 40.91
C PRO A 4 -14.51 -16.90 39.45
N GLN A 5 -15.00 -15.65 39.18
CA GLN A 5 -14.91 -14.59 38.17
C GLN A 5 -13.47 -14.42 37.68
N GLY A 6 -13.21 -15.00 36.45
CA GLY A 6 -12.83 -14.21 35.23
C GLY A 6 -11.66 -14.86 34.50
N GLY A 7 -11.81 -15.99 33.93
CA GLY A 7 -10.96 -16.49 32.82
C GLY A 7 -11.50 -16.05 31.46
N HIS A 8 -10.93 -15.05 30.90
CA HIS A 8 -11.04 -14.58 29.50
C HIS A 8 -11.28 -15.74 28.54
N ILE A 9 -12.53 -15.92 28.09
CA ILE A 9 -12.95 -16.92 27.07
C ILE A 9 -12.74 -16.32 25.68
N PHE A 10 -11.64 -16.77 24.93
CA PHE A 10 -11.47 -16.57 23.48
C PHE A 10 -12.26 -17.63 22.70
N GLY A 11 -13.42 -17.27 22.06
CA GLY A 11 -14.39 -18.23 21.46
C GLY A 11 -14.11 -18.42 19.97
N LEU A 12 -13.56 -19.61 19.56
CA LEU A 12 -13.70 -20.16 18.19
C LEU A 12 -14.80 -21.22 18.16
N SER A 13 -16.11 -20.93 17.47
CA SER A 13 -17.20 -21.93 17.43
C SER A 13 -17.23 -22.62 16.05
N ALA A 14 -17.41 -24.07 16.08
CA ALA A 14 -17.97 -24.87 14.96
C ALA A 14 -19.03 -25.84 15.49
N SER A 15 -20.14 -26.21 14.66
CA SER A 15 -21.35 -27.04 14.72
C SER A 15 -21.04 -28.45 15.26
N VAL A 16 -22.09 -29.11 15.86
CA VAL A 16 -22.23 -30.35 16.66
C VAL A 16 -22.03 -31.55 15.72
N GLY A 17 -20.70 -32.22 15.98
CA GLY A 17 -20.41 -33.63 15.60
C GLY A 17 -19.28 -33.70 14.57
N TYR A 18 -18.29 -32.75 14.62
CA TYR A 18 -16.97 -32.94 13.98
C TYR A 18 -15.86 -32.79 15.04
N PRO A 19 -14.91 -33.88 15.54
CA PRO A 19 -13.85 -33.48 16.49
C PRO A 19 -12.88 -32.47 15.85
N GLU A 20 -13.32 -31.21 15.70
CA GLU A 20 -12.40 -30.13 15.30
C GLU A 20 -11.26 -29.98 16.32
N GLU A 21 -10.25 -30.81 16.35
CA GLU A 21 -9.11 -30.52 17.26
C GLU A 21 -9.34 -29.22 18.06
N GLU A 22 -10.21 -29.12 19.03
CA GLU A 22 -10.62 -28.03 19.93
C GLU A 22 -9.40 -27.20 20.38
N TYR A 23 -8.16 -27.85 20.24
CA TYR A 23 -7.03 -27.06 20.79
C TYR A 23 -5.88 -27.04 19.77
N ARG A 24 -5.24 -25.88 19.63
CA ARG A 24 -4.00 -25.73 18.82
C ARG A 24 -2.97 -24.92 19.61
N LEU A 25 -1.62 -25.20 19.17
CA LEU A 25 -0.55 -24.44 19.87
C LEU A 25 -0.03 -23.32 18.97
N LEU A 26 -0.03 -22.18 19.57
CA LEU A 26 0.55 -21.03 18.85
C LEU A 26 1.74 -20.48 19.65
N GLU A 27 2.87 -20.44 18.96
CA GLU A 27 4.03 -19.80 19.62
C GLU A 27 3.92 -18.27 19.56
N LEU A 28 4.12 -17.65 20.77
CA LEU A 28 3.97 -16.18 20.79
C LEU A 28 5.34 -15.52 21.00
N PRO A 29 5.68 -14.62 20.08
CA PRO A 29 6.90 -13.84 20.33
C PRO A 29 6.76 -12.97 21.59
N ALA A 30 7.93 -12.61 22.19
CA ALA A 30 7.93 -11.86 23.48
C ALA A 30 7.14 -10.55 23.34
N SER A 31 7.24 -9.99 22.22
CA SER A 31 6.55 -8.70 22.04
C SER A 31 5.03 -8.86 22.08
N ILE A 32 4.48 -9.91 21.43
CA ILE A 32 3.01 -10.12 21.40
C ILE A 32 2.55 -10.60 22.78
N LEU A 33 3.40 -11.47 23.40
CA LEU A 33 3.03 -11.94 24.75
C LEU A 33 2.93 -10.74 25.72
N ALA A 34 3.99 -9.92 25.69
CA ALA A 34 3.96 -8.72 26.56
C ALA A 34 2.70 -7.89 26.30
N GLN A 35 2.31 -7.79 25.08
CA GLN A 35 1.11 -7.01 24.72
C GLN A 35 -0.17 -7.64 25.29
N LEU A 36 -0.23 -8.92 25.13
CA LEU A 36 -1.46 -9.60 25.62
C LEU A 36 -1.55 -9.49 27.14
N GLU A 37 -0.38 -9.47 27.80
CA GLU A 37 -0.39 -9.43 29.27
C GLU A 37 -0.71 -8.01 29.78
N SER A 38 -0.35 -7.00 29.02
CA SER A 38 -0.45 -5.61 29.49
C SER A 38 -1.82 -5.01 29.14
N THR A 39 -2.54 -5.54 28.18
CA THR A 39 -3.80 -4.90 27.74
C THR A 39 -4.93 -5.93 27.82
N PRO A 40 -5.69 -5.79 28.91
CA PRO A 40 -6.86 -6.69 29.05
C PRO A 40 -7.86 -6.50 27.90
N HIS A 41 -8.07 -7.47 26.93
CA HIS A 41 -8.99 -7.55 25.78
C HIS A 41 -8.24 -7.29 24.48
N SER A 42 -6.89 -7.43 24.54
CA SER A 42 -6.15 -7.31 23.25
C SER A 42 -6.60 -8.42 22.29
N ARG A 43 -7.01 -7.90 21.10
CA ARG A 43 -7.62 -8.84 20.13
C ARG A 43 -6.57 -9.21 19.06
N LEU A 44 -6.34 -10.51 18.98
CA LEU A 44 -5.60 -11.04 17.80
C LEU A 44 -6.58 -11.57 16.76
N VAL A 45 -6.31 -11.05 15.54
CA VAL A 45 -7.29 -11.46 14.51
C VAL A 45 -6.55 -12.18 13.39
N VAL A 46 -7.14 -13.33 13.07
CA VAL A 46 -6.55 -14.05 11.92
C VAL A 46 -7.38 -13.74 10.66
N ARG A 47 -6.59 -13.27 9.70
CA ARG A 47 -7.24 -12.95 8.42
C ARG A 47 -6.54 -13.68 7.28
N GLY A 48 -7.30 -13.90 6.23
CA GLY A 48 -6.67 -14.53 5.04
C GLY A 48 -7.72 -15.26 4.20
N ARG A 49 -7.39 -15.37 2.89
CA ARG A 49 -8.30 -16.12 1.98
C ARG A 49 -8.07 -17.64 2.13
N SER A 50 -9.06 -18.26 1.62
CA SER A 50 -8.93 -19.73 1.74
C SER A 50 -7.75 -20.24 0.91
N SER A 51 -7.33 -19.46 -0.03
CA SER A 51 -6.24 -19.93 -0.92
C SER A 51 -4.88 -19.41 -0.45
N ASP A 52 -4.84 -18.56 0.67
CA ASP A 52 -3.56 -17.96 1.11
C ASP A 52 -3.17 -18.54 2.48
N MET A 53 -1.87 -18.19 2.72
CA MET A 53 -1.46 -18.50 4.12
C MET A 53 -2.13 -17.53 5.10
N ALA A 54 -2.50 -18.05 6.23
CA ALA A 54 -3.21 -17.22 7.23
C ALA A 54 -2.26 -16.19 7.86
N VAL A 55 -2.82 -15.01 8.02
CA VAL A 55 -2.01 -13.93 8.64
C VAL A 55 -2.67 -13.49 9.95
N LEU A 56 -1.84 -13.44 10.94
CA LEU A 56 -2.34 -12.93 12.23
C LEU A 56 -2.02 -11.43 12.39
N ILE A 57 -3.08 -10.70 12.72
CA ILE A 57 -2.87 -9.26 13.02
C ILE A 57 -2.93 -9.04 14.53
N ASP A 58 -1.77 -8.46 14.97
CA ASP A 58 -1.75 -8.30 16.44
C ASP A 58 -2.40 -6.98 16.86
N ALA A 59 -2.43 -6.69 18.13
CA ALA A 59 -3.19 -5.53 18.65
C ALA A 59 -2.58 -4.22 18.15
N SER A 60 -1.31 -4.30 17.85
CA SER A 60 -0.67 -3.07 17.30
C SER A 60 -0.82 -3.02 15.78
N GLU A 61 -1.58 -3.89 15.15
CA GLU A 61 -1.91 -3.92 13.71
C GLU A 61 -0.70 -4.34 12.87
N ARG A 62 0.20 -5.13 13.52
CA ARG A 62 1.28 -5.76 12.73
C ARG A 62 0.86 -7.15 12.23
N ALA A 63 1.28 -7.38 10.99
CA ALA A 63 0.84 -8.64 10.36
C ALA A 63 1.94 -9.71 10.49
N HIS A 64 1.41 -10.95 10.95
CA HIS A 64 2.34 -12.09 11.11
C HIS A 64 1.79 -13.30 10.35
N GLN A 65 2.72 -13.71 9.44
CA GLN A 65 2.30 -14.92 8.73
C GLN A 65 2.38 -16.16 9.63
N LEU A 66 1.35 -17.08 9.50
CA LEU A 66 1.32 -18.30 10.34
C LEU A 66 2.01 -19.45 9.60
N HIS A 67 3.01 -20.05 10.30
CA HIS A 67 3.67 -21.25 9.74
C HIS A 67 3.47 -22.46 10.66
N THR A 68 3.24 -23.46 9.88
CA THR A 68 3.00 -24.67 10.69
C THR A 68 4.32 -25.45 10.82
N ALA A 69 4.62 -25.85 12.08
CA ALA A 69 5.76 -26.75 12.32
C ALA A 69 5.30 -28.05 12.97
N HIS A 70 5.75 -29.15 12.27
CA HIS A 70 5.31 -30.45 12.81
C HIS A 70 6.41 -31.04 13.71
N THR A 71 5.90 -31.63 14.76
CA THR A 71 6.91 -32.27 15.62
C THR A 71 6.63 -33.77 15.67
N SER A 72 7.75 -34.55 15.68
CA SER A 72 7.62 -36.03 15.72
C SER A 72 7.38 -36.51 17.15
N ASN A 73 7.45 -35.53 18.09
CA ASN A 73 7.19 -35.91 19.50
C ASN A 73 5.69 -35.88 19.82
N ASN A 74 5.31 -36.76 20.77
CA ASN A 74 3.91 -36.75 21.23
C ASN A 74 3.72 -35.71 22.34
N LEU A 75 3.00 -34.68 21.87
CA LEU A 75 2.68 -33.63 22.89
C LEU A 75 1.21 -33.79 23.35
N TYR A 76 1.12 -33.87 24.78
CA TYR A 76 -0.25 -34.05 25.32
C TYR A 76 -0.62 -32.83 26.16
N LEU A 77 -1.78 -32.26 25.79
CA LEU A 77 -2.34 -31.17 26.63
C LEU A 77 -3.25 -31.73 27.73
N LEU A 78 -2.79 -31.41 28.99
CA LEU A 78 -3.57 -31.96 30.13
C LEU A 78 -4.18 -30.81 30.94
N SER A 79 -5.41 -30.95 31.37
CA SER A 79 -5.97 -29.98 32.33
C SER A 79 -6.03 -30.60 33.74
N HIS A 80 -5.69 -29.72 34.67
CA HIS A 80 -5.65 -30.21 36.07
C HIS A 80 -6.97 -29.86 36.78
N THR A 81 -7.67 -30.94 37.27
CA THR A 81 -8.78 -30.70 38.23
C THR A 81 -8.36 -31.16 39.63
N ASP A 82 -9.03 -30.55 40.71
CA ASP A 82 -8.70 -30.76 42.14
C ASP A 82 -8.41 -32.24 42.43
N GLN A 83 -8.65 -33.22 41.44
CA GLN A 83 -8.43 -34.61 41.92
C GLN A 83 -7.91 -35.47 40.77
N ASP A 84 -7.50 -34.85 39.51
CA ASP A 84 -7.04 -35.72 38.41
C ASP A 84 -6.55 -34.84 37.24
N LEU A 85 -5.60 -35.51 36.54
CA LEU A 85 -5.18 -34.90 35.27
C LEU A 85 -6.03 -35.48 34.11
N GLN A 86 -6.59 -34.57 33.38
CA GLN A 86 -7.45 -35.03 32.26
C GLN A 86 -6.77 -34.65 30.93
N LEU A 87 -6.66 -35.75 30.16
CA LEU A 87 -6.08 -35.48 28.82
C LEU A 87 -7.08 -34.73 27.94
N ARG A 88 -6.57 -33.58 27.40
CA ARG A 88 -7.50 -32.72 26.62
C ARG A 88 -7.23 -32.88 25.13
N ALA A 89 -5.82 -33.03 24.89
CA ALA A 89 -5.55 -33.14 23.44
C ALA A 89 -4.13 -33.67 23.23
N LYS A 90 -4.08 -34.42 22.19
CA LYS A 90 -2.73 -34.77 21.67
C LYS A 90 -2.37 -33.84 20.51
N LEU A 91 -1.20 -33.23 20.64
CA LEU A 91 -0.89 -32.19 19.65
C LEU A 91 0.42 -32.56 18.94
N ASN A 92 0.45 -32.33 17.71
CA ASN A 92 1.71 -32.65 16.99
C ASN A 92 2.10 -31.51 16.05
N GLN A 93 1.38 -30.42 16.31
CA GLN A 93 1.68 -29.29 15.42
C GLN A 93 1.68 -27.99 16.23
N THR A 94 2.70 -27.10 15.83
CA THR A 94 2.68 -25.75 16.44
C THR A 94 2.69 -24.68 15.33
N PHE A 95 1.88 -23.65 15.65
CA PHE A 95 1.90 -22.52 14.69
C PHE A 95 2.92 -21.48 15.16
N GLU A 96 3.76 -21.14 14.17
CA GLU A 96 4.74 -20.08 14.48
C GLU A 96 4.42 -18.80 13.70
N LEU A 97 4.90 -17.63 14.39
CA LEU A 97 4.58 -16.34 13.74
C LEU A 97 5.86 -15.73 13.18
N GLN A 98 5.66 -15.30 11.94
CA GLN A 98 6.77 -14.54 11.32
C GLN A 98 6.24 -13.23 10.74
N ALA A 99 6.95 -12.14 11.17
CA ALA A 99 6.50 -10.83 10.63
C ALA A 99 6.44 -10.88 9.09
N THR A 100 5.34 -10.17 8.64
CA THR A 100 5.19 -10.21 7.16
C THR A 100 4.55 -8.90 6.69
N ASN A 101 4.84 -8.52 5.44
CA ASN A 101 4.12 -7.42 4.76
C ASN A 101 2.79 -7.91 4.17
N PRO A 102 1.67 -7.45 4.71
CA PRO A 102 0.35 -8.02 4.38
C PRO A 102 -0.14 -7.54 3.00
N GLN A 103 0.67 -6.85 2.30
CA GLN A 103 0.32 -6.37 0.94
C GLN A 103 -1.09 -5.78 0.92
N ILE A 104 -1.28 -4.76 1.69
CA ILE A 104 -2.65 -4.26 1.93
C ILE A 104 -3.17 -3.56 0.67
N ARG A 105 -2.36 -2.70 0.05
CA ARG A 105 -2.89 -1.91 -1.06
C ARG A 105 -3.23 -2.80 -2.26
N PRO A 106 -2.31 -3.63 -2.77
CA PRO A 106 -2.65 -4.49 -3.92
C PRO A 106 -3.89 -5.35 -3.63
N ARG A 107 -4.01 -5.80 -2.45
CA ARG A 107 -5.20 -6.63 -2.13
C ARG A 107 -6.48 -5.80 -2.11
N LEU A 108 -6.25 -4.60 -1.64
CA LEU A 108 -7.46 -3.73 -1.69
C LEU A 108 -7.87 -3.47 -3.14
N MET A 109 -6.90 -3.11 -3.97
CA MET A 109 -7.25 -2.81 -5.38
C MET A 109 -7.86 -4.05 -6.05
N GLU A 110 -7.30 -5.19 -5.71
CA GLU A 110 -7.88 -6.43 -6.28
C GLU A 110 -9.33 -6.62 -5.85
N VAL A 111 -9.56 -6.51 -4.52
CA VAL A 111 -10.95 -6.72 -4.04
C VAL A 111 -11.87 -5.64 -4.60
N LEU A 112 -11.38 -4.43 -4.64
CA LEU A 112 -12.23 -3.33 -5.15
C LEU A 112 -12.58 -3.57 -6.62
N SER A 113 -11.71 -4.29 -7.29
CA SER A 113 -11.99 -4.53 -8.73
C SER A 113 -13.06 -5.60 -8.91
N TRP A 114 -13.43 -6.33 -7.77
CA TRP A 114 -14.47 -7.37 -7.88
C TRP A 114 -15.86 -6.74 -8.07
N ASP A 115 -15.88 -5.45 -7.85
CA ASP A 115 -17.19 -4.82 -8.08
C ASP A 115 -17.61 -4.96 -9.56
N THR A 116 -18.78 -5.48 -9.74
CA THR A 116 -19.23 -5.81 -11.12
C THR A 116 -19.60 -4.52 -11.88
N ARG A 117 -19.76 -3.48 -11.22
CA ARG A 117 -20.10 -2.22 -11.90
C ARG A 117 -18.83 -1.56 -12.46
N GLY A 118 -17.72 -2.09 -12.05
CA GLY A 118 -16.45 -1.48 -12.50
C GLY A 118 -16.17 -0.15 -11.78
N ALA A 119 -15.05 0.52 -12.30
CA ALA A 119 -14.68 1.83 -11.71
C ALA A 119 -15.74 2.89 -12.03
N PHE A 120 -15.93 3.75 -11.04
CA PHE A 120 -16.99 4.79 -11.16
C PHE A 120 -16.55 5.84 -12.19
N ARG A 121 -17.49 6.14 -13.23
CA ARG A 121 -17.13 7.08 -14.31
C ARG A 121 -18.16 8.21 -14.36
N GLY A 122 -18.98 8.23 -13.29
CA GLY A 122 -20.07 9.24 -13.29
C GLY A 122 -21.44 8.56 -13.17
N ALA A 123 -22.36 9.32 -12.56
CA ALA A 123 -23.70 8.74 -12.26
C ALA A 123 -24.42 8.36 -13.55
N GLU A 124 -24.07 9.03 -14.59
CA GLU A 124 -24.80 8.79 -15.87
C GLU A 124 -24.40 7.44 -16.46
N PHE A 125 -23.26 6.94 -16.05
CA PHE A 125 -22.79 5.66 -16.62
C PHE A 125 -23.02 4.52 -15.62
N ASP A 126 -23.75 4.94 -14.51
CA ASP A 126 -23.93 3.93 -13.44
C ASP A 126 -25.25 3.18 -13.65
N THR A 127 -25.11 2.04 -14.32
CA THR A 127 -26.34 1.24 -14.54
C THR A 127 -26.50 0.22 -13.40
N ALA A 128 -27.79 -0.05 -13.04
CA ALA A 128 -28.05 -1.06 -11.99
C ALA A 128 -27.41 -2.41 -12.37
N ALA A 129 -26.19 -2.52 -11.82
CA ALA A 129 -25.58 -3.82 -12.20
C ALA A 129 -26.03 -4.90 -11.20
N ALA A 130 -26.64 -6.08 -11.76
CA ALA A 130 -26.82 -7.34 -11.01
C ALA A 130 -25.46 -8.02 -10.78
N GLY A 131 -24.98 -7.91 -9.44
CA GLY A 131 -23.72 -8.66 -9.20
C GLY A 131 -23.09 -8.23 -7.87
N GLN A 132 -21.84 -8.74 -7.62
CA GLN A 132 -21.11 -8.56 -6.34
C GLN A 132 -20.70 -7.08 -6.14
N VAL A 133 -21.10 -6.57 -4.96
CA VAL A 133 -20.63 -5.23 -4.56
C VAL A 133 -19.61 -5.39 -3.41
N VAL A 134 -18.84 -4.38 -3.44
CA VAL A 134 -17.75 -4.50 -2.44
C VAL A 134 -18.16 -3.73 -1.18
N THR A 135 -18.16 -4.48 0.00
CA THR A 135 -18.54 -3.86 1.30
C THR A 135 -17.33 -3.90 2.24
N ASP A 136 -17.56 -3.25 3.38
CA ASP A 136 -16.50 -3.30 4.41
C ASP A 136 -16.26 -4.74 4.88
N ALA A 137 -17.31 -5.47 4.95
CA ALA A 137 -17.16 -6.89 5.39
C ALA A 137 -16.29 -7.68 4.40
N LEU A 138 -16.51 -7.39 3.10
CA LEU A 138 -15.71 -8.12 2.11
C LEU A 138 -14.23 -7.68 2.18
N LEU A 139 -14.01 -6.38 2.35
CA LEU A 139 -12.61 -5.91 2.47
C LEU A 139 -11.94 -6.50 3.72
N SER A 140 -12.72 -6.55 4.83
CA SER A 140 -12.12 -7.06 6.08
C SER A 140 -11.79 -8.55 5.96
N ARG A 141 -12.55 -9.18 5.23
CA ARG A 141 -12.36 -10.64 5.13
C ARG A 141 -11.16 -10.97 4.22
N HIS A 142 -10.88 -10.11 3.21
CA HIS A 142 -9.92 -10.60 2.19
C HIS A 142 -8.62 -9.77 2.27
N VAL A 143 -8.63 -8.72 3.09
CA VAL A 143 -7.40 -7.92 3.18
C VAL A 143 -6.81 -8.12 4.59
N PRO A 144 -5.65 -8.71 4.66
CA PRO A 144 -5.02 -9.00 5.96
C PRO A 144 -4.40 -7.74 6.59
N ALA A 145 -5.39 -6.92 7.06
CA ALA A 145 -4.90 -5.67 7.68
C ALA A 145 -5.84 -5.27 8.83
N GLY A 146 -5.18 -4.55 9.83
CA GLY A 146 -6.05 -3.95 10.87
C GLY A 146 -6.96 -2.86 10.30
N ASP A 147 -7.91 -2.40 11.12
CA ASP A 147 -8.91 -1.41 10.63
C ASP A 147 -8.23 -0.09 10.28
N ARG A 148 -7.34 0.31 11.10
CA ARG A 148 -6.68 1.61 10.82
C ARG A 148 -5.80 1.52 9.57
N GLN A 149 -5.05 0.45 9.45
CA GLN A 149 -4.16 0.30 8.27
C GLN A 149 -4.99 0.24 6.97
N ARG A 150 -6.11 -0.45 7.09
CA ARG A 150 -6.95 -0.53 5.87
C ARG A 150 -7.51 0.85 5.50
N SER A 151 -8.07 1.47 6.51
CA SER A 151 -8.63 2.81 6.22
C SER A 151 -7.56 3.73 5.63
N ARG A 152 -6.47 3.57 6.11
CA ARG A 152 -5.38 4.42 5.61
C ARG A 152 -5.03 4.06 4.16
N ALA A 153 -4.84 2.82 3.97
CA ALA A 153 -4.53 2.38 2.59
C ALA A 153 -5.65 2.79 1.62
N LEU A 154 -6.89 2.75 2.04
CA LEU A 154 -8.01 3.13 1.17
C LEU A 154 -7.97 4.63 0.85
N ALA A 155 -7.48 5.41 1.85
CA ALA A 155 -7.42 6.88 1.63
C ALA A 155 -6.46 7.22 0.49
N ASP A 156 -5.54 6.33 0.19
CA ASP A 156 -4.57 6.59 -0.91
C ASP A 156 -5.16 6.16 -2.26
N ILE A 157 -6.26 5.49 -2.19
CA ILE A 157 -6.95 5.07 -3.44
C ILE A 157 -8.16 6.00 -3.67
N PRO A 158 -8.21 6.56 -4.86
CA PRO A 158 -9.41 7.37 -5.10
C PRO A 158 -10.69 6.52 -5.09
N ALA A 159 -11.02 6.02 -3.85
CA ALA A 159 -12.23 5.19 -3.67
C ALA A 159 -13.17 5.85 -2.67
N PHE A 160 -14.48 5.61 -2.89
CA PHE A 160 -15.45 6.20 -1.95
C PHE A 160 -16.54 5.18 -1.63
N CYS A 161 -17.21 5.41 -0.46
CA CYS A 161 -18.24 4.46 -0.03
C CYS A 161 -19.58 5.19 0.13
N VAL A 162 -20.57 4.62 -0.61
CA VAL A 162 -21.94 5.16 -0.48
C VAL A 162 -22.90 4.01 -0.16
N ASP A 163 -23.61 4.19 0.97
CA ASP A 163 -24.60 3.17 1.41
C ASP A 163 -23.91 1.82 1.60
N GLY A 164 -22.69 1.86 2.13
CA GLY A 164 -22.00 0.60 2.52
C GLY A 164 -21.31 -0.07 1.33
N VAL A 165 -21.27 0.63 0.21
CA VAL A 165 -20.69 -0.02 -0.98
C VAL A 165 -19.48 0.83 -1.43
N TRP A 166 -18.37 0.09 -1.60
CA TRP A 166 -17.15 0.80 -2.00
C TRP A 166 -17.02 0.76 -3.53
N ARG A 167 -16.41 1.92 -3.98
CA ARG A 167 -16.15 1.98 -5.43
C ARG A 167 -14.89 2.81 -5.68
N VAL A 168 -14.27 2.34 -6.75
CA VAL A 168 -13.07 3.13 -7.13
C VAL A 168 -13.45 4.12 -8.23
N VAL A 169 -12.82 5.29 -8.08
CA VAL A 169 -13.11 6.30 -9.11
C VAL A 169 -12.15 6.07 -10.29
N GLU A 170 -12.73 6.09 -11.46
CA GLU A 170 -11.87 5.93 -12.65
C GLU A 170 -10.95 7.15 -12.83
N PRO A 171 -9.72 6.89 -13.28
CA PRO A 171 -8.70 7.94 -13.32
C PRO A 171 -9.15 9.16 -14.15
N GLY A 172 -9.77 8.89 -15.32
CA GLY A 172 -10.24 10.03 -16.14
C GLY A 172 -11.26 10.90 -15.40
N TYR A 173 -12.19 10.20 -14.79
CA TYR A 173 -13.22 10.97 -14.05
C TYR A 173 -12.61 11.69 -12.84
N CYS A 174 -11.67 11.00 -12.17
CA CYS A 174 -11.01 11.63 -11.02
C CYS A 174 -10.40 12.98 -11.42
N MET A 175 -9.77 13.00 -12.62
CA MET A 175 -9.12 14.24 -13.05
C MET A 175 -10.17 15.29 -13.45
N GLU A 176 -11.15 14.86 -14.09
CA GLU A 176 -12.22 15.82 -14.44
C GLU A 176 -12.81 16.47 -13.18
N LEU A 177 -13.03 15.65 -12.21
CA LEU A 177 -13.64 16.21 -10.98
C LEU A 177 -12.64 17.13 -10.27
N LEU A 178 -11.34 16.71 -10.24
CA LEU A 178 -10.36 17.62 -9.61
C LEU A 178 -10.32 18.97 -10.34
N ARG A 179 -10.33 18.98 -11.67
CA ARG A 179 -10.31 20.25 -12.43
C ARG A 179 -11.54 21.10 -12.12
N LEU A 180 -12.62 20.38 -12.08
CA LEU A 180 -13.83 21.13 -11.71
C LEU A 180 -13.71 21.72 -10.30
N ALA A 181 -13.18 20.92 -9.39
CA ALA A 181 -13.03 21.43 -8.00
C ALA A 181 -12.10 22.64 -7.97
N LEU A 182 -11.03 22.57 -8.71
CA LEU A 182 -10.09 23.71 -8.72
C LEU A 182 -10.75 24.95 -9.33
N ALA A 183 -11.45 24.77 -10.41
CA ALA A 183 -12.16 25.91 -11.01
C ALA A 183 -13.18 26.51 -10.03
N THR A 184 -13.88 25.63 -9.37
CA THR A 184 -14.87 26.11 -8.40
C THR A 184 -14.19 26.90 -7.27
N ALA A 185 -13.09 26.39 -6.82
CA ALA A 185 -12.37 27.11 -5.75
C ALA A 185 -11.97 28.52 -6.22
N VAL A 186 -11.52 28.59 -7.45
CA VAL A 186 -11.13 29.91 -7.98
C VAL A 186 -12.36 30.82 -8.06
N GLU A 187 -13.43 30.32 -8.59
CA GLU A 187 -14.68 31.12 -8.71
C GLU A 187 -15.14 31.64 -7.36
N ASN A 188 -14.93 30.85 -6.32
CA ASN A 188 -15.44 31.25 -5.00
C ASN A 188 -14.34 31.89 -4.15
N ASP A 189 -13.18 32.08 -4.70
CA ASP A 189 -12.01 32.68 -4.03
C ASP A 189 -11.61 31.87 -2.79
N TRP A 190 -11.69 30.53 -2.91
CA TRP A 190 -11.24 29.66 -1.81
C TRP A 190 -9.74 29.39 -1.97
N PRO A 191 -9.02 29.42 -0.82
CA PRO A 191 -7.60 29.07 -0.90
C PRO A 191 -7.40 27.57 -1.19
N LEU A 192 -6.44 27.23 -2.18
CA LEU A 192 -6.23 25.81 -2.58
C LEU A 192 -5.48 25.06 -1.48
N ASP A 193 -4.95 25.76 -0.51
CA ASP A 193 -4.23 25.05 0.57
C ASP A 193 -5.12 24.88 1.81
N ALA A 194 -6.40 25.17 1.65
CA ALA A 194 -7.31 24.98 2.82
C ALA A 194 -8.74 24.83 2.31
N LEU A 195 -8.93 23.76 1.58
CA LEU A 195 -10.30 23.53 1.01
C LEU A 195 -11.14 22.70 1.97
N ASP A 196 -12.44 23.20 2.15
CA ASP A 196 -13.40 22.43 2.97
C ASP A 196 -14.23 21.48 2.06
N PRO A 197 -14.19 20.22 2.39
CA PRO A 197 -14.84 19.25 1.50
C PRO A 197 -16.36 19.45 1.44
N GLN A 198 -16.96 19.80 2.57
CA GLN A 198 -18.42 20.00 2.54
C GLN A 198 -18.79 21.24 1.72
N ALA A 199 -18.06 22.30 1.93
CA ALA A 199 -18.37 23.51 1.14
C ALA A 199 -18.15 23.23 -0.36
N MET A 200 -17.06 22.53 -0.65
CA MET A 200 -16.80 22.16 -2.06
C MET A 200 -17.94 21.30 -2.61
N TYR A 201 -18.34 20.33 -1.89
CA TYR A 201 -19.48 19.49 -2.35
C TYR A 201 -20.73 20.32 -2.60
N GLN A 202 -21.06 21.23 -1.66
CA GLN A 202 -22.28 22.03 -1.84
C GLN A 202 -22.19 22.88 -3.11
N ALA A 203 -21.00 23.31 -3.39
CA ALA A 203 -20.86 24.15 -4.60
C ALA A 203 -20.95 23.29 -5.87
N LEU A 204 -20.43 22.07 -5.81
CA LEU A 204 -20.40 21.23 -7.03
C LEU A 204 -21.76 20.55 -7.24
N ARG A 205 -22.49 20.24 -6.13
CA ARG A 205 -23.76 19.49 -6.30
C ARG A 205 -24.81 20.34 -7.04
N SER A 206 -24.64 21.71 -7.02
CA SER A 206 -25.62 22.53 -7.75
C SER A 206 -25.61 22.20 -9.25
N GLU A 207 -24.50 21.65 -9.71
CA GLU A 207 -24.37 21.34 -11.15
C GLU A 207 -24.64 19.85 -11.40
N ASP A 208 -24.50 19.00 -10.32
CA ASP A 208 -24.78 17.55 -10.44
C ASP A 208 -25.40 17.04 -9.13
N PRO A 209 -26.77 17.02 -9.12
CA PRO A 209 -27.47 16.65 -7.88
C PRO A 209 -27.20 15.19 -7.48
N ALA A 210 -26.74 14.37 -8.36
CA ALA A 210 -26.50 12.94 -8.04
C ALA A 210 -25.11 12.74 -7.43
N MET A 211 -24.38 13.84 -7.27
CA MET A 211 -23.00 13.72 -6.75
C MET A 211 -23.03 13.44 -5.24
N ALA A 212 -22.24 12.50 -4.92
CA ALA A 212 -22.17 12.15 -3.48
C ALA A 212 -21.02 12.90 -2.79
N PRO A 213 -21.25 13.35 -1.54
CA PRO A 213 -20.19 14.06 -0.80
C PRO A 213 -18.94 13.20 -0.62
N GLU A 214 -19.13 11.89 -0.50
CA GLU A 214 -17.98 10.99 -0.28
C GLU A 214 -17.07 10.97 -1.51
N LEU A 215 -17.69 11.12 -2.65
CA LEU A 215 -16.89 11.16 -3.89
C LEU A 215 -15.97 12.38 -3.92
N VAL A 216 -16.51 13.56 -3.52
CA VAL A 216 -15.69 14.79 -3.52
C VAL A 216 -14.56 14.67 -2.50
N THR A 217 -14.93 14.10 -1.37
CA THR A 217 -13.89 13.95 -0.32
C THR A 217 -12.79 12.99 -0.79
N ALA A 218 -13.25 11.96 -1.47
CA ALA A 218 -12.26 10.96 -1.92
C ALA A 218 -11.27 11.59 -2.93
N VAL A 219 -11.78 12.39 -3.82
CA VAL A 219 -10.90 13.00 -4.84
C VAL A 219 -9.99 14.04 -4.18
N LEU A 220 -10.52 14.85 -3.25
CA LEU A 220 -9.65 15.84 -2.57
C LEU A 220 -8.58 15.12 -1.73
N ALA A 221 -9.04 14.07 -1.07
CA ALA A 221 -8.07 13.36 -0.22
C ALA A 221 -6.92 12.78 -1.06
N ARG A 222 -7.27 12.43 -2.29
CA ARG A 222 -6.23 11.81 -3.14
C ARG A 222 -5.17 12.84 -3.55
N PHE A 223 -5.56 14.06 -3.63
CA PHE A 223 -4.60 15.00 -4.26
C PHE A 223 -4.21 16.08 -3.27
N SER A 224 -4.57 15.81 -1.95
CA SER A 224 -4.26 16.87 -0.98
C SER A 224 -3.69 16.25 0.29
N SER A 225 -3.00 17.06 1.05
CA SER A 225 -2.70 16.70 2.45
C SER A 225 -3.81 17.19 3.39
N PHE A 226 -3.96 16.40 4.47
CA PHE A 226 -5.11 16.77 5.34
C PHE A 226 -4.59 17.17 6.73
N SER A 227 -4.89 18.38 7.15
CA SER A 227 -4.64 18.85 8.53
C SER A 227 -5.82 19.68 9.03
N GLY A 228 -7.02 19.07 8.95
CA GLY A 228 -8.28 19.80 9.26
C GLY A 228 -9.01 20.22 7.98
N THR A 229 -8.26 20.76 7.07
CA THR A 229 -8.75 21.06 5.70
C THR A 229 -7.79 20.44 4.68
N TYR A 230 -8.33 20.45 3.38
CA TYR A 230 -7.48 19.84 2.34
C TYR A 230 -6.63 20.90 1.63
N ALA A 231 -5.33 20.59 1.66
CA ALA A 231 -4.39 21.41 0.89
C ALA A 231 -3.91 20.65 -0.35
N ILE A 232 -4.26 21.28 -1.54
CA ILE A 232 -3.91 20.57 -2.78
C ILE A 232 -2.38 20.46 -2.87
N ASP A 233 -2.01 19.19 -3.23
CA ASP A 233 -0.56 18.90 -3.32
C ASP A 233 -0.18 18.69 -4.80
N SER A 234 0.56 19.59 -5.32
CA SER A 234 0.90 19.58 -6.76
C SER A 234 1.74 18.34 -7.11
N SER A 235 2.57 17.89 -6.19
CA SER A 235 3.40 16.70 -6.47
C SER A 235 2.52 15.45 -6.64
N ARG A 236 1.50 15.35 -5.79
CA ARG A 236 0.59 14.18 -5.93
C ARG A 236 -0.17 14.24 -7.25
N VAL A 237 -0.54 15.50 -7.61
CA VAL A 237 -1.26 15.64 -8.90
C VAL A 237 -0.31 15.30 -10.05
N ALA A 238 0.91 15.77 -10.00
CA ALA A 238 1.89 15.50 -11.06
C ALA A 238 2.18 13.99 -11.17
N LYS A 239 2.35 13.33 -10.04
CA LYS A 239 2.60 11.89 -10.08
C LYS A 239 1.44 11.13 -10.72
N PHE A 240 0.24 11.56 -10.32
CA PHE A 240 -0.94 10.90 -10.90
C PHE A 240 -0.99 11.12 -12.41
N LEU A 241 -0.72 12.31 -12.90
CA LEU A 241 -0.76 12.60 -14.34
C LEU A 241 0.40 11.88 -15.06
N ALA A 242 1.55 11.89 -14.35
CA ALA A 242 2.67 11.17 -14.98
C ALA A 242 2.31 9.70 -15.23
N GLN A 243 1.70 9.09 -14.26
CA GLN A 243 1.27 7.68 -14.46
C GLN A 243 0.30 7.55 -15.64
N GLN A 244 -0.58 8.53 -15.76
CA GLN A 244 -1.55 8.45 -16.88
C GLN A 244 -0.86 8.66 -18.23
N ILE A 245 0.11 9.53 -18.25
CA ILE A 245 0.82 9.76 -19.52
C ILE A 245 1.56 8.48 -19.92
N PHE A 246 2.25 7.87 -18.92
CA PHE A 246 2.94 6.61 -19.25
C PHE A 246 1.95 5.55 -19.76
N ALA A 247 0.81 5.47 -19.01
CA ALA A 247 -0.16 4.43 -19.39
C ALA A 247 -0.74 4.72 -20.79
N ALA A 248 -1.03 5.93 -21.14
CA ALA A 248 -1.68 6.27 -22.42
C ALA A 248 -0.72 6.01 -23.60
N GLU A 249 0.57 5.95 -23.28
CA GLU A 249 1.51 5.79 -24.41
C GLU A 249 2.14 4.39 -24.38
N GLY A 250 1.44 3.44 -23.71
CA GLY A 250 1.85 2.02 -23.74
C GLY A 250 3.16 1.76 -22.96
N MET A 251 3.49 2.59 -21.97
CA MET A 251 4.66 2.42 -21.07
C MET A 251 5.96 2.44 -21.89
N ARG A 252 5.92 3.24 -22.97
CA ARG A 252 7.16 3.36 -23.77
C ARG A 252 8.21 4.21 -23.03
N THR A 253 9.46 4.10 -23.50
CA THR A 253 10.56 4.92 -22.95
C THR A 253 10.45 6.37 -23.48
N TRP A 254 10.84 7.36 -22.53
CA TRP A 254 10.66 8.79 -22.88
C TRP A 254 11.99 9.52 -22.69
N PRO A 255 12.22 10.33 -23.77
CA PRO A 255 13.21 11.33 -23.36
C PRO A 255 12.68 12.22 -22.21
N ALA A 256 13.56 12.35 -21.18
CA ALA A 256 13.08 13.02 -19.96
C ALA A 256 12.59 14.44 -20.27
N SER A 257 13.26 15.16 -21.19
CA SER A 257 12.85 16.55 -21.51
C SER A 257 11.46 16.58 -22.17
N GLU A 258 11.25 15.63 -23.03
CA GLU A 258 9.92 15.59 -23.69
C GLU A 258 8.82 15.21 -22.69
N PHE A 259 9.15 14.29 -21.87
CA PHE A 259 8.15 13.88 -20.87
C PHE A 259 7.79 15.06 -19.95
N LEU A 260 8.76 15.77 -19.56
CA LEU A 260 8.47 16.90 -18.65
C LEU A 260 7.61 17.95 -19.35
N LEU A 261 7.91 18.15 -20.61
CA LEU A 261 7.08 19.12 -21.35
C LEU A 261 5.62 18.63 -21.42
N ALA A 262 5.50 17.35 -21.66
CA ALA A 262 4.12 16.81 -21.71
C ALA A 262 3.44 16.90 -20.34
N LEU A 263 4.18 16.59 -19.32
CA LEU A 263 3.58 16.65 -17.98
C LEU A 263 3.17 18.08 -17.64
N ARG A 264 4.00 19.04 -17.99
CA ARG A 264 3.65 20.45 -17.71
C ARG A 264 2.40 20.88 -18.49
N ALA A 265 2.35 20.38 -19.67
CA ALA A 265 1.18 20.78 -20.51
C ALA A 265 -0.11 20.19 -19.94
N THR A 266 0.00 19.09 -19.16
CA THR A 266 -1.23 18.43 -18.66
C THR A 266 -1.60 18.97 -17.27
N MET A 267 -0.78 19.67 -16.63
CA MET A 267 -1.06 20.18 -15.28
C MET A 267 -2.18 21.24 -15.33
N PRO A 268 -3.06 21.19 -14.27
CA PRO A 268 -4.08 22.25 -14.20
C PRO A 268 -3.45 23.64 -14.05
N PRO A 269 -3.97 24.63 -14.78
CA PRO A 269 -3.36 25.97 -14.83
C PRO A 269 -3.38 26.66 -13.45
N GLN A 270 -4.31 26.16 -12.56
CA GLN A 270 -4.45 26.83 -11.24
C GLN A 270 -3.29 26.43 -10.32
N LEU A 271 -2.65 25.42 -10.68
CA LEU A 271 -1.60 24.93 -9.79
C LEU A 271 -0.23 25.37 -10.33
N PRO A 272 0.54 25.71 -9.39
CA PRO A 272 1.87 26.15 -9.86
C PRO A 272 2.55 25.08 -10.74
N SER A 273 2.86 25.65 -11.93
CA SER A 273 3.64 24.76 -12.82
C SER A 273 5.13 24.78 -12.47
N ASP A 274 5.41 26.02 -11.49
CA ASP A 274 6.84 26.27 -11.24
C ASP A 274 7.36 25.35 -10.12
N PHE A 275 7.45 24.22 -10.51
CA PHE A 275 8.16 23.28 -9.62
C PHE A 275 9.48 23.89 -9.14
N SER A 276 9.59 25.28 -9.02
CA SER A 276 10.75 26.10 -8.62
C SER A 276 11.75 25.29 -7.78
N ASP A 277 11.40 24.14 -7.18
CA ASP A 277 12.38 23.16 -6.67
C ASP A 277 12.79 22.17 -7.77
N TRP A 278 12.28 22.35 -9.00
CA TRP A 278 12.42 21.46 -10.17
C TRP A 278 13.43 22.06 -11.15
N HIS A 279 14.67 22.47 -10.56
CA HIS A 279 15.72 23.16 -11.36
C HIS A 279 15.67 22.71 -12.82
N SER A 280 14.96 23.28 -13.64
CA SER A 280 14.94 23.44 -15.11
C SER A 280 15.99 22.55 -15.79
N THR A 281 16.68 21.56 -14.97
CA THR A 281 17.60 20.65 -15.68
C THR A 281 17.50 19.24 -15.07
N MET A 282 16.55 19.02 -13.94
CA MET A 282 16.56 17.70 -13.29
C MET A 282 15.12 17.23 -13.04
N ILE A 283 14.82 15.94 -13.31
CA ILE A 283 13.52 15.34 -12.95
C ILE A 283 13.51 15.03 -11.44
N PRO A 284 12.55 15.78 -10.70
CA PRO A 284 12.56 15.55 -9.24
C PRO A 284 12.29 14.08 -8.89
N HIS A 285 13.06 13.65 -7.94
CA HIS A 285 12.87 12.27 -7.41
C HIS A 285 11.42 12.06 -6.98
N SER A 286 10.82 13.05 -6.55
CA SER A 286 9.46 12.88 -6.01
C SER A 286 8.45 12.51 -7.11
N ILE A 287 8.84 12.76 -8.37
CA ILE A 287 7.85 12.54 -9.46
C ILE A 287 8.10 11.17 -10.09
N VAL A 288 9.42 10.86 -10.24
CA VAL A 288 9.69 9.61 -10.99
C VAL A 288 9.85 8.45 -9.99
N ARG A 289 10.01 8.98 -8.75
CA ARG A 289 10.17 7.93 -7.74
C ARG A 289 9.03 6.90 -7.81
N ASP A 290 9.48 5.61 -8.00
CA ASP A 290 8.55 4.44 -7.98
C ASP A 290 7.72 4.39 -9.27
N LEU A 291 7.99 5.33 -10.26
CA LEU A 291 7.18 5.31 -11.51
C LEU A 291 8.07 4.92 -12.69
N ALA A 292 9.38 5.25 -12.58
CA ALA A 292 10.28 4.98 -13.72
C ALA A 292 11.72 4.98 -13.24
N TYR A 293 12.53 4.26 -14.03
CA TYR A 293 13.98 4.42 -13.77
C TYR A 293 14.64 5.12 -14.96
N ALA A 294 15.79 5.80 -14.65
CA ALA A 294 16.44 6.66 -15.67
C ALA A 294 17.58 5.88 -16.34
N SER A 295 17.67 6.08 -17.74
CA SER A 295 18.81 5.47 -18.45
C SER A 295 19.42 6.50 -19.41
N THR A 296 20.83 6.32 -19.77
CA THR A 296 21.50 7.20 -20.76
C THR A 296 21.93 6.37 -21.98
N PRO A 297 21.97 6.97 -23.23
CA PRO A 297 22.25 6.35 -24.54
C PRO A 297 23.69 5.83 -24.62
N ILE A 298 24.78 6.14 -23.69
CA ILE A 298 26.10 5.50 -23.86
C ILE A 298 26.55 4.93 -22.50
N ASP A 299 26.41 3.61 -22.14
CA ASP A 299 27.06 2.79 -21.09
C ASP A 299 27.87 3.66 -20.12
N ALA A 300 27.46 4.16 -18.92
CA ALA A 300 28.13 3.77 -17.66
C ALA A 300 28.22 4.99 -16.74
N HIS A 301 27.16 5.16 -15.97
CA HIS A 301 27.35 5.39 -14.52
C HIS A 301 26.99 6.83 -14.16
N LEU A 302 25.88 7.36 -14.56
CA LEU A 302 25.44 8.56 -13.79
C LEU A 302 23.97 8.41 -13.40
N MET A 303 23.75 8.40 -12.03
CA MET A 303 23.65 8.42 -10.56
C MET A 303 22.29 8.97 -10.13
N TYR A 304 21.21 8.00 -10.44
CA TYR A 304 20.14 8.40 -9.50
C TYR A 304 20.73 9.00 -8.21
N THR A 305 20.76 10.40 -8.12
CA THR A 305 21.16 11.03 -6.83
C THR A 305 19.91 11.57 -6.12
N GLU A 306 19.94 11.66 -4.77
CA GLU A 306 18.82 12.22 -3.96
C GLU A 306 18.33 13.55 -4.56
N ALA A 307 19.07 14.18 -5.41
CA ALA A 307 18.72 15.52 -5.93
C ALA A 307 17.99 15.41 -7.29
N GLY A 308 17.71 14.07 -7.93
CA GLY A 308 16.97 13.89 -9.20
C GLY A 308 17.91 13.47 -10.33
N VAL A 309 17.23 13.29 -11.70
CA VAL A 309 18.00 12.84 -12.88
C VAL A 309 18.12 14.01 -13.89
N PRO A 310 19.47 14.30 -14.37
CA PRO A 310 19.57 15.38 -15.37
C PRO A 310 18.63 15.13 -16.57
N SER A 311 17.90 16.16 -17.10
CA SER A 311 16.86 16.04 -18.15
C SER A 311 17.52 15.94 -19.53
N HIS A 312 18.94 16.40 -19.73
CA HIS A 312 19.49 16.42 -21.10
C HIS A 312 20.25 15.11 -21.37
N ALA A 313 19.64 14.22 -22.19
CA ALA A 313 20.20 12.93 -22.66
C ALA A 313 19.86 11.79 -21.68
N THR A 314 18.73 11.96 -20.92
CA THR A 314 18.20 10.92 -20.01
C THR A 314 16.85 10.42 -20.54
N TYR A 315 16.84 9.15 -20.50
CA TYR A 315 15.55 8.53 -20.85
C TYR A 315 14.85 7.98 -19.59
N LEU A 316 13.54 8.16 -19.59
CA LEU A 316 12.74 7.56 -18.51
C LEU A 316 12.07 6.26 -18.99
N ASN A 317 12.39 5.26 -18.23
CA ASN A 317 11.75 3.95 -18.52
C ASN A 317 10.68 3.63 -17.47
N PRO A 318 9.39 3.71 -17.91
CA PRO A 318 8.30 3.51 -16.96
C PRO A 318 8.35 2.11 -16.33
N LEU A 319 8.34 2.10 -15.05
CA LEU A 319 8.23 0.89 -14.21
C LEU A 319 7.49 1.24 -12.91
N LEU A 320 6.20 0.90 -12.92
CA LEU A 320 5.38 1.30 -11.74
C LEU A 320 5.58 0.29 -10.61
N ARG A 321 5.86 0.94 -9.53
CA ARG A 321 6.04 0.08 -8.35
C ARG A 321 4.81 -0.79 -8.09
N THR A 322 3.64 -0.28 -8.39
CA THR A 322 2.38 -1.01 -8.12
C THR A 322 2.26 -2.25 -9.00
N ASP A 323 3.11 -2.31 -10.06
CA ASP A 323 3.02 -3.50 -10.94
C ASP A 323 4.06 -4.55 -10.56
N LEU A 324 4.86 -4.20 -9.52
CA LEU A 324 5.91 -5.17 -9.15
C LEU A 324 5.39 -6.13 -8.07
N PRO A 325 5.99 -7.35 -8.13
CA PRO A 325 5.59 -8.36 -7.14
C PRO A 325 5.81 -7.85 -5.70
N ASP A 326 5.08 -8.45 -4.77
CA ASP A 326 5.06 -7.96 -3.37
C ASP A 326 5.98 -8.80 -2.48
N GLU A 327 6.61 -9.78 -3.09
CA GLU A 327 7.64 -10.55 -2.38
C GLU A 327 9.04 -10.11 -2.85
N PRO A 328 9.90 -9.84 -1.82
CA PRO A 328 11.23 -9.25 -2.12
C PRO A 328 11.97 -10.07 -3.18
N ARG A 329 12.02 -11.36 -3.01
CA ARG A 329 12.78 -12.17 -3.98
C ARG A 329 12.19 -12.03 -5.40
N ALA A 330 10.87 -12.28 -5.55
CA ALA A 330 10.21 -12.17 -6.87
C ALA A 330 10.35 -10.75 -7.45
N ARG A 331 10.24 -9.71 -6.54
CA ARG A 331 10.31 -8.32 -7.05
C ARG A 331 11.72 -8.01 -7.54
N LEU A 332 12.74 -8.49 -6.81
CA LEU A 332 14.13 -8.23 -7.26
C LEU A 332 14.41 -8.99 -8.56
N ARG A 333 13.89 -10.18 -8.65
CA ARG A 333 14.05 -10.91 -9.93
C ARG A 333 13.47 -10.11 -11.10
N LYS A 334 12.24 -9.64 -10.91
CA LYS A 334 11.64 -8.86 -12.00
C LYS A 334 12.46 -7.59 -12.29
N LEU A 335 12.95 -6.93 -11.22
CA LEU A 335 13.70 -5.67 -11.43
C LEU A 335 15.00 -5.95 -12.19
N PHE A 336 15.69 -7.07 -11.90
CA PHE A 336 16.96 -7.38 -12.59
C PHE A 336 16.69 -7.84 -14.03
N GLU A 337 15.42 -8.37 -14.26
CA GLU A 337 15.06 -8.71 -15.66
C GLU A 337 14.89 -7.45 -16.51
N VAL A 338 14.34 -6.44 -15.77
CA VAL A 338 14.07 -5.21 -16.55
C VAL A 338 15.38 -4.42 -16.73
N LYS A 339 16.16 -4.40 -15.78
CA LYS A 339 17.48 -3.73 -15.79
C LYS A 339 18.49 -4.59 -15.02
N PRO A 340 19.57 -5.04 -15.73
CA PRO A 340 20.49 -6.05 -15.15
C PRO A 340 21.34 -5.47 -14.01
N LYS A 341 21.61 -4.14 -14.09
CA LYS A 341 22.46 -3.57 -13.03
C LYS A 341 21.77 -2.35 -12.39
N TRP A 342 21.70 -2.41 -11.04
CA TRP A 342 21.04 -1.31 -10.30
C TRP A 342 21.98 -0.78 -9.23
N SER A 343 22.02 0.51 -9.18
CA SER A 343 22.59 1.04 -7.92
C SER A 343 21.58 0.99 -6.77
N LYS A 344 22.14 1.13 -5.57
CA LYS A 344 21.23 1.05 -4.41
C LYS A 344 20.23 2.23 -4.42
N SER A 345 20.74 3.38 -4.73
CA SER A 345 19.85 4.57 -4.72
C SER A 345 18.73 4.43 -5.75
N GLU A 346 19.03 3.69 -6.79
CA GLU A 346 18.01 3.55 -7.88
C GLU A 346 16.99 2.47 -7.53
N ILE A 347 17.45 1.43 -6.94
CA ILE A 347 16.55 0.28 -6.80
C ILE A 347 15.72 0.44 -5.51
N LEU A 348 16.20 1.28 -4.61
CA LEU A 348 15.62 1.39 -3.25
C LEU A 348 14.15 1.82 -3.33
N PRO A 349 13.75 2.79 -4.06
CA PRO A 349 12.36 3.26 -4.04
C PRO A 349 11.38 2.15 -4.51
N PHE A 350 11.90 1.14 -5.21
CA PHE A 350 11.00 0.08 -5.70
C PHE A 350 10.88 -1.05 -4.67
N LEU A 351 11.71 -0.90 -3.55
CA LEU A 351 11.67 -2.03 -2.60
C LEU A 351 11.26 -1.56 -1.21
N GLU A 352 11.39 -0.26 -0.96
CA GLU A 352 11.31 0.21 0.45
C GLU A 352 9.91 0.00 1.02
N ASP A 353 8.94 -0.21 0.09
CA ASP A 353 7.57 -0.42 0.64
C ASP A 353 7.41 -1.85 1.17
N LEU A 354 8.35 -2.68 0.87
CA LEU A 354 8.22 -4.07 1.37
C LEU A 354 8.74 -4.19 2.80
N ALA A 355 9.41 -3.09 3.20
CA ALA A 355 9.93 -3.14 4.59
C ALA A 355 8.80 -3.00 5.61
N ASP A 356 8.99 -3.68 6.67
CA ASP A 356 7.98 -3.57 7.74
C ASP A 356 8.12 -2.23 8.49
N VAL A 357 7.69 -1.11 7.82
CA VAL A 357 7.78 0.23 8.42
C VAL A 357 6.44 0.94 8.22
N ASP A 358 6.36 2.05 9.06
CA ASP A 358 5.17 2.91 8.82
C ASP A 358 5.28 3.65 7.48
N LEU A 359 4.48 3.38 6.53
CA LEU A 359 4.61 3.88 5.15
C LEU A 359 4.34 5.39 5.10
N GLU A 360 3.61 5.95 6.02
CA GLU A 360 3.40 7.42 6.07
C GLU A 360 4.69 8.16 6.46
N LEU A 361 5.12 7.57 7.53
CA LEU A 361 6.37 8.24 7.95
C LEU A 361 7.45 8.12 6.88
N LEU A 362 7.34 6.93 6.25
CA LEU A 362 8.30 6.76 5.13
C LEU A 362 8.03 7.77 4.02
N ASP A 363 6.78 7.99 3.64
CA ASP A 363 6.42 8.95 2.57
C ASP A 363 6.75 10.38 2.99
N LYS A 364 6.70 10.63 4.29
CA LYS A 364 6.97 12.01 4.75
C LYS A 364 8.47 12.22 4.92
N GLY A 365 9.18 11.12 4.63
CA GLY A 365 10.64 11.28 4.64
C GLY A 365 11.25 11.17 6.03
N ASP A 366 10.54 10.51 6.96
CA ASP A 366 11.10 10.36 8.32
C ASP A 366 12.42 9.56 8.25
N GLU A 367 13.47 10.10 8.82
CA GLU A 367 14.84 9.57 8.64
C GLU A 367 14.99 8.18 9.28
N ALA A 368 14.40 8.00 10.47
CA ALA A 368 14.52 6.69 11.16
C ALA A 368 13.81 5.58 10.38
N THR A 369 12.63 5.97 9.87
CA THR A 369 11.87 4.95 9.10
C THR A 369 12.60 4.63 7.78
N ARG A 370 13.25 5.60 7.17
CA ARG A 370 13.98 5.36 5.90
C ARG A 370 15.21 4.48 6.16
N ALA A 371 15.73 4.72 7.33
CA ALA A 371 16.93 3.92 7.65
C ALA A 371 16.56 2.44 7.84
N VAL A 372 15.44 2.24 8.50
CA VAL A 372 14.99 0.85 8.70
C VAL A 372 14.68 0.20 7.33
N ALA A 373 13.98 0.94 6.48
CA ALA A 373 13.65 0.38 5.15
C ALA A 373 14.92 0.11 4.34
N SER A 374 15.81 1.07 4.43
CA SER A 374 17.07 0.90 3.69
C SER A 374 17.84 -0.33 4.19
N LYS A 375 17.87 -0.54 5.50
CA LYS A 375 18.55 -1.73 6.05
C LYS A 375 17.88 -3.04 5.55
N ALA A 376 16.59 -3.02 5.54
CA ALA A 376 15.91 -4.21 5.02
C ALA A 376 16.30 -4.48 3.55
N VAL A 377 16.32 -3.42 2.81
CA VAL A 377 16.65 -3.59 1.38
C VAL A 377 18.09 -4.10 1.24
N ASP A 378 18.98 -3.61 2.13
CA ASP A 378 20.36 -4.15 2.12
C ASP A 378 20.37 -5.66 2.34
N GLY A 379 19.62 -6.06 3.34
CA GLY A 379 19.53 -7.51 3.62
C GLY A 379 19.06 -8.30 2.39
N TRP A 380 18.05 -7.74 1.69
CA TRP A 380 17.52 -8.49 0.52
C TRP A 380 18.55 -8.48 -0.62
N LEU A 381 19.22 -7.39 -0.85
CA LEU A 381 20.20 -7.34 -1.95
C LEU A 381 21.36 -8.30 -1.70
N ILE A 382 21.72 -8.46 -0.38
CA ILE A 382 22.79 -9.41 -0.05
C ILE A 382 22.30 -10.84 -0.25
N LYS A 383 21.06 -11.04 0.13
CA LYS A 383 20.54 -12.42 0.08
C LYS A 383 20.23 -12.83 -1.36
N PHE A 384 19.69 -11.86 -2.15
CA PHE A 384 19.13 -12.31 -3.45
C PHE A 384 19.90 -11.63 -4.58
N GLY A 385 20.82 -10.76 -4.28
CA GLY A 385 21.58 -10.06 -5.34
C GLY A 385 23.09 -10.31 -5.15
N ARG A 386 23.83 -9.78 -6.14
CA ARG A 386 25.31 -9.83 -6.06
C ARG A 386 25.86 -8.42 -6.29
N GLY A 387 26.69 -7.98 -5.32
CA GLY A 387 27.31 -6.64 -5.44
C GLY A 387 28.57 -6.67 -6.31
N VAL A 388 28.53 -5.82 -7.38
CA VAL A 388 29.73 -5.72 -8.24
C VAL A 388 30.18 -4.25 -8.30
N LYS A 389 31.47 -4.16 -8.19
CA LYS A 389 31.99 -2.78 -8.30
C LYS A 389 32.02 -2.31 -9.76
N ALA A 390 31.28 -1.23 -10.02
CA ALA A 390 31.29 -0.67 -11.38
C ALA A 390 32.63 0.03 -11.68
N PRO A 391 32.97 0.27 -12.98
CA PRO A 391 34.24 0.90 -13.40
C PRO A 391 34.45 2.26 -12.71
N ASN A 392 33.42 2.87 -12.27
CA ASN A 392 33.55 4.19 -11.60
C ASN A 392 33.64 4.03 -10.08
N GLY A 393 33.77 2.67 -9.64
CA GLY A 393 34.00 2.42 -8.19
C GLY A 393 32.69 2.33 -7.40
N GLU A 394 31.51 2.58 -8.09
CA GLU A 394 30.22 2.50 -7.37
C GLU A 394 29.73 1.05 -7.31
N LEU A 395 29.26 0.73 -6.07
CA LEU A 395 28.71 -0.63 -5.90
C LEU A 395 27.35 -0.76 -6.61
N VAL A 396 27.31 -1.75 -7.57
CA VAL A 396 26.02 -2.03 -8.25
C VAL A 396 25.62 -3.48 -7.98
N TYR A 397 24.32 -3.65 -8.10
CA TYR A 397 23.81 -4.99 -7.74
C TYR A 397 23.24 -5.66 -8.99
N THR A 398 23.60 -6.97 -9.13
CA THR A 398 23.04 -7.80 -10.22
C THR A 398 22.40 -9.06 -9.64
N SER A 399 21.68 -9.80 -10.59
CA SER A 399 20.90 -10.96 -10.11
C SER A 399 21.84 -12.11 -9.72
N ARG A 400 21.59 -12.73 -8.52
CA ARG A 400 22.23 -14.02 -8.16
C ARG A 400 21.42 -15.18 -8.72
N LEU A 401 20.30 -14.75 -9.35
CA LEU A 401 19.25 -15.77 -9.64
C LEU A 401 19.49 -16.34 -11.04
N ASN A 402 20.66 -17.19 -11.37
CA ASN A 402 20.56 -18.00 -12.61
C ASN A 402 19.31 -18.88 -12.60
#